data_AF-A0A376LF79-F1
#
_entry.id   AF-A0A376LF79-F1
#
_cell.length_a   1.000
_cell.length_b   1.000
_cell.length_c   1.000
_cell.angle_alpha   90.00
_cell.angle_beta   90.00
_cell.angle_gamma   90.00
#
_symmetry.space_group_name_H-M   'P 1'
#
loop_
_entity.id
_entity.type
_entity.pdbx_description
1 polymer ?
#
loop_
_entity_poly.entity_id
_entity_poly.type
_entity_poly.pdbx_seq_one_letter_code
_entity_poly.pdbx_strand_id
1 'polypeptide(L)'
;MVTEDDCGTHEGIMMTPVIEGGDVKEPLRDRVLGRVTAEDVLKPGTADILVPRNTLLHEQWCDLLEENSVDAVKVRSVVSCDTDFGVCAHCYGRDLARGHLINKGEAIGVIAAQSIGEPGTQLTMRTFHIGGAASRAAAESSIQVKNKGSIKLSNVKSVVNSSGKLVITSRNTELKLIDEFGRTKESYKVPYGAVLAKGDGEQVAGGETVANWDPHTMPVITEVSGFVRFTDMIDGQTITRQTDELTGLSSLVVLDSAETYRRW
;
A
#
# COMPACT_ATOMS: atom_id res chain seq x y z
N MET A 1 26.21 -4.50 -12.68
CA MET A 1 26.42 -5.54 -13.73
C MET A 1 26.22 -6.89 -13.07
N VAL A 2 25.82 -7.91 -13.82
CA VAL A 2 25.79 -9.28 -13.29
C VAL A 2 27.20 -9.84 -13.32
N THR A 3 27.78 -10.11 -12.14
CA THR A 3 29.20 -10.45 -11.99
C THR A 3 29.42 -11.90 -11.54
N GLU A 4 28.43 -12.51 -10.90
CA GLU A 4 28.51 -13.86 -10.32
C GLU A 4 27.21 -14.65 -10.59
N ASP A 5 27.23 -15.97 -10.45
CA ASP A 5 26.00 -16.79 -10.55
C ASP A 5 25.17 -16.74 -9.27
N ASP A 6 25.79 -17.03 -8.12
CA ASP A 6 25.14 -17.11 -6.82
C ASP A 6 26.05 -16.55 -5.72
N CYS A 7 25.60 -15.50 -5.01
CA CYS A 7 26.31 -14.93 -3.87
C CYS A 7 26.20 -15.75 -2.57
N GLY A 8 25.48 -16.87 -2.57
CA GLY A 8 25.29 -17.76 -1.42
C GLY A 8 24.29 -17.27 -0.36
N THR A 9 23.69 -16.09 -0.53
CA THR A 9 22.79 -15.52 0.47
C THR A 9 21.54 -16.39 0.69
N HIS A 10 21.13 -16.49 1.96
CA HIS A 10 19.87 -17.12 2.38
C HIS A 10 18.78 -16.07 2.65
N GLU A 11 19.14 -14.79 2.59
CA GLU A 11 18.21 -13.70 2.74
C GLU A 11 17.35 -13.53 1.49
N GLY A 12 16.15 -13.01 1.70
CA GLY A 12 15.17 -12.83 0.64
C GLY A 12 14.00 -12.00 1.12
N ILE A 13 13.18 -11.58 0.17
CA ILE A 13 11.99 -10.77 0.42
C ILE A 13 10.77 -11.67 0.31
N MET A 14 9.87 -11.58 1.29
CA MET A 14 8.56 -12.22 1.23
C MET A 14 7.70 -11.49 0.21
N MET A 15 7.40 -12.14 -0.91
CA MET A 15 6.46 -11.64 -1.91
C MET A 15 5.08 -12.25 -1.67
N THR A 16 4.06 -11.40 -1.73
CA THR A 16 2.63 -11.71 -1.56
C THR A 16 1.85 -11.06 -2.69
N PRO A 17 0.66 -11.55 -3.08
CA PRO A 17 -0.17 -10.84 -4.05
C PRO A 17 -0.51 -9.43 -3.55
N VAL A 18 -0.64 -8.47 -4.48
CA VAL A 18 -1.08 -7.11 -4.13
C VAL A 18 -2.59 -7.08 -4.19
N ILE A 19 -3.20 -6.99 -3.01
CA ILE A 19 -4.65 -6.94 -2.84
C ILE A 19 -5.02 -5.54 -2.38
N GLU A 20 -5.91 -4.88 -3.12
CA GLU A 20 -6.45 -3.57 -2.76
C GLU A 20 -7.97 -3.60 -2.92
N GLY A 21 -8.72 -3.21 -1.90
CA GLY A 21 -10.17 -3.09 -2.05
C GLY A 21 -10.92 -4.43 -2.04
N GLY A 22 -10.22 -5.53 -1.79
CA GLY A 22 -10.70 -6.90 -2.00
C GLY A 22 -10.57 -7.40 -3.45
N ASP A 23 -10.00 -6.58 -4.34
CA ASP A 23 -9.62 -7.00 -5.69
C ASP A 23 -8.12 -7.27 -5.73
N VAL A 24 -7.73 -8.39 -6.36
CA VAL A 24 -6.32 -8.70 -6.60
C VAL A 24 -5.84 -7.82 -7.75
N LYS A 25 -5.07 -6.77 -7.42
CA LYS A 25 -4.49 -5.86 -8.42
C LYS A 25 -3.37 -6.54 -9.19
N GLU A 26 -2.54 -7.28 -8.48
CA GLU A 26 -1.42 -8.01 -9.04
C GLU A 26 -1.35 -9.40 -8.39
N PRO A 27 -1.59 -10.49 -9.15
CA PRO A 27 -1.56 -11.83 -8.62
C PRO A 27 -0.13 -12.25 -8.26
N LEU A 28 0.01 -13.28 -7.42
CA LEU A 28 1.33 -13.75 -6.98
C LEU A 28 2.19 -14.16 -8.18
N ARG A 29 1.61 -14.85 -9.18
CA ARG A 29 2.32 -15.28 -10.40
C ARG A 29 3.10 -14.15 -11.06
N ASP A 30 2.50 -12.98 -11.24
CA ASP A 30 3.10 -11.89 -12.00
C ASP A 30 4.24 -11.24 -11.20
N ARG A 31 4.12 -11.24 -9.87
CA ARG A 31 5.16 -10.70 -8.97
C ARG A 31 6.39 -11.58 -8.83
N VAL A 32 6.19 -12.90 -8.87
CA VAL A 32 7.25 -13.90 -8.66
C VAL A 32 7.82 -14.44 -9.96
N LEU A 33 7.15 -14.25 -11.10
CA LEU A 33 7.62 -14.68 -12.41
C LEU A 33 9.04 -14.18 -12.68
N GLY A 34 9.92 -15.11 -13.03
CA GLY A 34 11.31 -14.84 -13.33
C GLY A 34 12.20 -14.59 -12.11
N ARG A 35 11.70 -14.72 -10.88
CA ARG A 35 12.52 -14.63 -9.66
C ARG A 35 13.02 -16.00 -9.23
N VAL A 36 13.97 -16.02 -8.30
CA VAL A 36 14.52 -17.25 -7.72
C VAL A 36 14.08 -17.41 -6.27
N THR A 37 13.72 -18.62 -5.84
CA THR A 37 13.33 -18.92 -4.45
C THR A 37 14.52 -18.81 -3.49
N ALA A 38 14.32 -18.14 -2.35
CA ALA A 38 15.33 -18.02 -1.30
C ALA A 38 15.26 -19.17 -0.28
N GLU A 39 14.10 -19.82 -0.15
CA GLU A 39 13.84 -20.96 0.73
C GLU A 39 12.99 -22.02 0.03
N ASP A 40 12.88 -23.21 0.64
CA ASP A 40 12.00 -24.26 0.16
C ASP A 40 10.54 -23.86 0.39
N VAL A 41 9.78 -23.72 -0.69
CA VAL A 41 8.35 -23.44 -0.63
C VAL A 41 7.62 -24.75 -0.36
N LEU A 42 6.95 -24.83 0.78
CA LEU A 42 6.18 -26.00 1.18
C LEU A 42 4.75 -25.92 0.64
N LYS A 43 4.16 -27.08 0.34
CA LYS A 43 2.75 -27.16 -0.02
C LYS A 43 1.87 -26.86 1.21
N PRO A 44 0.92 -25.91 1.13
CA PRO A 44 0.09 -25.53 2.27
C PRO A 44 -0.67 -26.73 2.86
N GLY A 45 -0.53 -26.94 4.17
CA GLY A 45 -1.18 -28.06 4.89
C GLY A 45 -0.39 -29.37 4.92
N THR A 46 0.77 -29.44 4.26
CA THR A 46 1.67 -30.61 4.26
C THR A 46 3.11 -30.19 4.55
N ALA A 47 3.97 -31.16 4.90
CA ALA A 47 5.42 -30.93 5.04
C ALA A 47 6.20 -31.16 3.72
N ASP A 48 5.48 -31.39 2.61
CA ASP A 48 6.08 -31.70 1.32
C ASP A 48 6.60 -30.43 0.65
N ILE A 49 7.83 -30.50 0.12
CA ILE A 49 8.46 -29.41 -0.62
C ILE A 49 7.80 -29.33 -2.01
N LEU A 50 7.18 -28.19 -2.29
CA LEU A 50 6.56 -27.89 -3.57
C LEU A 50 7.58 -27.32 -4.56
N VAL A 51 8.35 -26.31 -4.13
CA VAL A 51 9.41 -25.68 -4.93
C VAL A 51 10.68 -25.59 -4.09
N PRO A 52 11.78 -26.26 -4.48
CA PRO A 52 13.05 -26.16 -3.74
C PRO A 52 13.63 -24.74 -3.78
N ARG A 53 14.51 -24.43 -2.84
CA ARG A 53 15.36 -23.24 -2.84
C ARG A 53 16.22 -23.17 -4.11
N ASN A 54 16.58 -21.96 -4.51
CA ASN A 54 17.41 -21.66 -5.69
C ASN A 54 16.77 -22.13 -7.01
N THR A 55 15.44 -22.24 -7.05
CA THR A 55 14.71 -22.58 -8.26
C THR A 55 14.28 -21.30 -8.97
N LEU A 56 14.55 -21.20 -10.27
CA LEU A 56 14.05 -20.12 -11.12
C LEU A 56 12.56 -20.34 -11.39
N LEU A 57 11.73 -19.37 -10.98
CA LEU A 57 10.29 -19.40 -11.12
C LEU A 57 9.89 -19.04 -12.55
N HIS A 58 9.68 -20.06 -13.36
CA HIS A 58 9.06 -19.96 -14.68
C HIS A 58 7.53 -20.04 -14.57
N GLU A 59 6.84 -19.86 -15.68
CA GLU A 59 5.38 -19.90 -15.80
C GLU A 59 4.81 -21.19 -15.18
N GLN A 60 5.40 -22.35 -15.48
CA GLN A 60 4.99 -23.65 -14.93
C GLN A 60 5.08 -23.74 -13.40
N TRP A 61 6.13 -23.14 -12.81
CA TRP A 61 6.27 -23.09 -11.36
C TRP A 61 5.24 -22.14 -10.74
N CYS A 62 4.90 -21.06 -11.43
CA CYS A 62 3.86 -20.13 -10.98
C CYS A 62 2.48 -20.79 -11.02
N ASP A 63 2.17 -21.55 -12.07
CA ASP A 63 0.91 -22.30 -12.17
C ASP A 63 0.79 -23.32 -11.02
N LEU A 64 1.87 -24.04 -10.71
CA LEU A 64 1.92 -24.98 -9.59
C LEU A 64 1.68 -24.26 -8.23
N LEU A 65 2.26 -23.08 -8.05
CA LEU A 65 2.06 -22.27 -6.83
C LEU A 65 0.59 -21.83 -6.69
N GLU A 66 -0.05 -21.42 -7.79
CA GLU A 66 -1.46 -21.02 -7.80
C GLU A 66 -2.41 -22.20 -7.56
N GLU A 67 -2.19 -23.33 -8.23
CA GLU A 67 -2.98 -24.55 -8.04
C GLU A 67 -2.97 -25.04 -6.58
N ASN A 68 -1.84 -24.88 -5.90
CA ASN A 68 -1.69 -25.24 -4.49
C ASN A 68 -2.06 -24.10 -3.53
N SER A 69 -2.59 -22.98 -4.04
CA SER A 69 -3.04 -21.82 -3.26
C SER A 69 -1.97 -21.32 -2.28
N VAL A 70 -0.74 -21.17 -2.78
CA VAL A 70 0.38 -20.57 -2.05
C VAL A 70 0.22 -19.05 -2.08
N ASP A 71 0.15 -18.42 -0.90
CA ASP A 71 -0.14 -16.98 -0.79
C ASP A 71 1.11 -16.12 -0.58
N ALA A 72 2.25 -16.74 -0.24
CA ALA A 72 3.49 -16.05 0.02
C ALA A 72 4.69 -16.91 -0.40
N VAL A 73 5.69 -16.29 -1.03
CA VAL A 73 6.93 -16.94 -1.43
C VAL A 73 8.11 -16.05 -1.07
N LYS A 74 9.09 -16.59 -0.35
CA LYS A 74 10.36 -15.90 -0.13
C LYS A 74 11.23 -16.03 -1.36
N VAL A 75 11.46 -14.92 -2.03
CA VAL A 75 12.30 -14.85 -3.23
C VAL A 75 13.58 -14.08 -2.95
N ARG A 76 14.63 -14.39 -3.69
CA ARG A 76 15.86 -13.62 -3.68
C ARG A 76 15.62 -12.24 -4.28
N SER A 77 16.40 -11.27 -3.82
CA SER A 77 16.28 -9.89 -4.24
C SER A 77 17.65 -9.30 -4.53
N VAL A 78 17.68 -8.37 -5.48
CA VAL A 78 18.85 -7.53 -5.76
C VAL A 78 19.30 -6.74 -4.52
N VAL A 79 18.36 -6.39 -3.63
CA VAL A 79 18.65 -5.66 -2.38
C VAL A 79 19.36 -6.54 -1.35
N SER A 80 19.04 -7.83 -1.30
CA SER A 80 19.63 -8.80 -0.37
C SER A 80 20.83 -9.53 -0.98
N CYS A 81 21.49 -8.93 -1.97
CA CYS A 81 22.60 -9.54 -2.69
C CYS A 81 23.94 -9.16 -2.05
N ASP A 82 24.77 -10.15 -1.75
CA ASP A 82 26.06 -9.98 -1.06
C ASP A 82 27.27 -9.86 -2.01
N THR A 83 27.03 -9.81 -3.34
CA THR A 83 28.10 -9.70 -4.33
C THR A 83 28.76 -8.31 -4.32
N ASP A 84 30.08 -8.27 -4.22
CA ASP A 84 30.87 -7.03 -4.29
C ASP A 84 30.79 -6.37 -5.68
N PHE A 85 30.50 -5.06 -5.70
CA PHE A 85 30.47 -4.22 -6.92
C PHE A 85 29.63 -4.80 -8.08
N GLY A 86 28.56 -5.53 -7.77
CA GLY A 86 27.72 -6.18 -8.77
C GLY A 86 26.51 -6.83 -8.14
N VAL A 87 25.88 -7.73 -8.90
CA VAL A 87 24.75 -8.54 -8.45
C VAL A 87 24.92 -9.94 -9.01
N CYS A 88 24.57 -10.98 -8.26
CA CYS A 88 24.57 -12.34 -8.78
C CYS A 88 23.33 -12.64 -9.64
N ALA A 89 23.45 -13.61 -10.54
CA ALA A 89 22.37 -14.01 -11.45
C ALA A 89 21.12 -14.47 -10.68
N HIS A 90 21.26 -15.16 -9.55
CA HIS A 90 20.13 -15.65 -8.76
C HIS A 90 19.35 -14.54 -8.04
N CYS A 91 20.02 -13.46 -7.60
CA CYS A 91 19.34 -12.35 -6.94
C CYS A 91 18.55 -11.46 -7.91
N TYR A 92 18.94 -11.44 -9.18
CA TYR A 92 18.19 -10.77 -10.25
C TYR A 92 17.11 -11.70 -10.84
N GLY A 93 17.50 -12.92 -11.20
CA GLY A 93 16.65 -13.92 -11.83
C GLY A 93 16.67 -13.86 -13.36
N ARG A 94 15.49 -13.75 -13.96
CA ARG A 94 15.26 -13.84 -15.40
C ARG A 94 15.48 -12.49 -16.09
N ASP A 95 16.15 -12.51 -17.24
CA ASP A 95 16.14 -11.39 -18.17
C ASP A 95 14.75 -11.28 -18.83
N LEU A 96 14.02 -10.20 -18.55
CA LEU A 96 12.66 -9.98 -19.08
C LEU A 96 12.63 -9.74 -20.59
N ALA A 97 13.73 -9.34 -21.21
CA ALA A 97 13.80 -9.12 -22.65
C ALA A 97 14.03 -10.42 -23.43
N ARG A 98 14.77 -11.37 -22.85
CA ARG A 98 15.19 -12.62 -23.54
C ARG A 98 14.53 -13.88 -22.98
N GLY A 99 13.99 -13.81 -21.77
CA GLY A 99 13.19 -14.88 -21.18
C GLY A 99 14.00 -16.04 -20.57
N HIS A 100 15.32 -15.96 -20.47
CA HIS A 100 16.16 -16.95 -19.77
C HIS A 100 16.78 -16.35 -18.49
N LEU A 101 17.44 -17.17 -17.67
CA LEU A 101 18.23 -16.69 -16.53
C LEU A 101 19.25 -15.66 -17.02
N ILE A 102 19.41 -14.55 -16.31
CA ILE A 102 20.26 -13.46 -16.78
C ILE A 102 21.72 -13.90 -16.96
N ASN A 103 22.31 -13.45 -18.07
CA ASN A 103 23.71 -13.77 -18.37
C ASN A 103 24.66 -12.95 -17.51
N LYS A 104 25.79 -13.55 -17.12
CA LYS A 104 26.92 -12.79 -16.61
C LYS A 104 27.37 -11.79 -17.66
N GLY A 105 27.67 -10.58 -17.21
CA GLY A 105 28.05 -9.49 -18.11
C GLY A 105 26.98 -8.43 -18.28
N GLU A 106 25.72 -8.73 -18.00
CA GLU A 106 24.62 -7.82 -18.33
C GLU A 106 24.60 -6.59 -17.42
N ALA A 107 24.39 -5.41 -18.02
CA ALA A 107 24.39 -4.13 -17.33
C ALA A 107 23.01 -3.79 -16.73
N ILE A 108 22.52 -4.63 -15.79
CA ILE A 108 21.18 -4.50 -15.18
C ILE A 108 20.87 -3.14 -14.56
N GLY A 109 21.87 -2.40 -14.07
CA GLY A 109 21.66 -1.08 -13.47
C GLY A 109 21.21 -0.05 -14.49
N VAL A 110 21.79 -0.07 -15.70
CA VAL A 110 21.40 0.82 -16.80
C VAL A 110 20.02 0.44 -17.32
N ILE A 111 19.77 -0.86 -17.48
CA ILE A 111 18.47 -1.39 -17.92
C ILE A 111 17.36 -0.94 -16.94
N ALA A 112 17.55 -1.16 -15.64
CA ALA A 112 16.59 -0.75 -14.62
C ALA A 112 16.32 0.76 -14.61
N ALA A 113 17.36 1.59 -14.79
CA ALA A 113 17.22 3.04 -14.86
C ALA A 113 16.37 3.47 -16.07
N GLN A 114 16.59 2.87 -17.23
CA GLN A 114 15.82 3.16 -18.45
C GLN A 114 14.36 2.69 -18.34
N SER A 115 14.14 1.49 -17.79
CA SER A 115 12.79 0.93 -17.59
C SER A 115 11.90 1.78 -16.68
N ILE A 116 12.48 2.65 -15.85
CA ILE A 116 11.73 3.63 -15.05
C ILE A 116 11.66 4.99 -15.78
N GLY A 117 12.79 5.45 -16.31
CA GLY A 117 12.91 6.79 -16.89
C GLY A 117 12.07 7.02 -18.15
N GLU A 118 12.12 6.10 -19.12
CA GLU A 118 11.39 6.25 -20.37
C GLU A 118 9.86 6.24 -20.15
N PRO A 119 9.26 5.25 -19.46
CA PRO A 119 7.82 5.28 -19.18
C PRO A 119 7.40 6.48 -18.34
N GLY A 120 8.23 6.93 -17.39
CA GLY A 120 7.93 8.11 -16.57
C GLY A 120 7.85 9.41 -17.39
N THR A 121 8.80 9.63 -18.29
CA THR A 121 8.75 10.79 -19.21
C THR A 121 7.58 10.70 -20.19
N GLN A 122 7.23 9.50 -20.64
CA GLN A 122 6.07 9.29 -21.51
C GLN A 122 4.74 9.55 -20.78
N LEU A 123 4.59 9.07 -19.55
CA LEU A 123 3.38 9.25 -18.74
C LEU A 123 3.12 10.74 -18.47
N THR A 124 4.16 11.48 -18.07
CA THR A 124 4.02 12.92 -17.82
C THR A 124 3.54 13.64 -19.08
N MET A 125 4.16 13.38 -20.23
CA MET A 125 3.72 13.94 -21.50
C MET A 125 2.26 13.57 -21.83
N ARG A 126 1.84 12.30 -21.71
CA ARG A 126 0.48 11.88 -22.07
C ARG A 126 -0.62 12.46 -21.16
N THR A 127 -0.37 12.55 -19.85
CA THR A 127 -1.40 13.03 -18.91
C THR A 127 -1.71 14.52 -19.08
N PHE A 128 -0.72 15.36 -19.41
CA PHE A 128 -0.95 16.80 -19.61
C PHE A 128 -1.82 17.11 -20.84
N HIS A 129 -1.77 16.31 -21.90
CA HIS A 129 -2.55 16.56 -23.12
C HIS A 129 -4.02 16.13 -23.01
N ILE A 130 -4.37 15.30 -22.03
CA ILE A 130 -5.75 14.85 -21.76
C ILE A 130 -6.40 15.72 -20.65
N GLY A 131 -5.63 16.60 -20.00
CA GLY A 131 -6.04 17.41 -18.83
C GLY A 131 -7.23 18.38 -19.02
N GLY A 132 -7.85 18.45 -20.20
CA GLY A 132 -9.02 19.28 -20.46
C GLY A 132 -10.38 18.64 -20.10
N ALA A 133 -10.45 17.32 -19.93
CA ALA A 133 -11.70 16.61 -19.62
C ALA A 133 -11.60 15.91 -18.25
N ALA A 134 -11.73 16.67 -17.17
CA ALA A 134 -11.81 16.12 -15.83
C ALA A 134 -13.24 15.62 -15.56
N SER A 135 -13.49 14.31 -15.74
CA SER A 135 -14.68 13.68 -15.16
C SER A 135 -14.39 13.40 -13.68
N ARG A 136 -15.07 14.14 -12.79
CA ARG A 136 -14.93 13.98 -11.35
C ARG A 136 -15.69 12.71 -10.95
N ALA A 137 -15.02 11.56 -10.95
CA ALA A 137 -15.54 10.37 -10.29
C ALA A 137 -15.81 10.74 -8.81
N ALA A 138 -16.95 10.31 -8.27
CA ALA A 138 -17.28 10.55 -6.87
C ALA A 138 -16.14 10.00 -6.00
N ALA A 139 -15.63 10.84 -5.10
CA ALA A 139 -14.55 10.44 -4.20
C ALA A 139 -15.08 9.36 -3.25
N GLU A 140 -14.37 8.23 -3.16
CA GLU A 140 -14.71 7.15 -2.24
C GLU A 140 -14.69 7.66 -0.79
N SER A 141 -15.82 7.47 -0.10
CA SER A 141 -16.04 7.94 1.27
C SER A 141 -16.11 6.81 2.30
N SER A 142 -16.09 5.54 1.86
CA SER A 142 -16.27 4.41 2.75
C SER A 142 -15.56 3.15 2.24
N ILE A 143 -15.26 2.25 3.17
CA ILE A 143 -14.74 0.92 2.89
C ILE A 143 -15.82 -0.10 3.23
N GLN A 144 -16.20 -0.88 2.22
CA GLN A 144 -17.08 -2.04 2.36
C GLN A 144 -16.29 -3.32 2.13
N VAL A 145 -16.41 -4.25 3.06
CA VAL A 145 -15.78 -5.57 2.97
C VAL A 145 -16.62 -6.44 2.05
N LYS A 146 -16.00 -7.19 1.14
CA LYS A 146 -16.75 -8.04 0.19
C LYS A 146 -16.95 -9.45 0.73
N ASN A 147 -16.01 -9.96 1.51
CA ASN A 147 -16.00 -11.32 2.03
C ASN A 147 -16.23 -11.39 3.55
N LYS A 148 -16.59 -12.58 4.05
CA LYS A 148 -16.58 -12.84 5.50
C LYS A 148 -15.15 -13.00 6.01
N GLY A 149 -14.89 -12.53 7.22
CA GLY A 149 -13.60 -12.71 7.90
C GLY A 149 -13.45 -11.88 9.16
N SER A 150 -12.26 -11.91 9.75
CA SER A 150 -11.88 -11.09 10.89
C SER A 150 -11.13 -9.85 10.41
N ILE A 151 -11.43 -8.69 10.98
CA ILE A 151 -10.62 -7.49 10.76
C ILE A 151 -9.31 -7.60 11.54
N LYS A 152 -8.22 -7.20 10.89
CA LYS A 152 -6.89 -7.00 11.48
C LYS A 152 -6.42 -5.60 11.11
N LEU A 153 -6.29 -4.72 12.10
CA LEU A 153 -5.73 -3.40 11.91
C LEU A 153 -4.21 -3.46 12.06
N SER A 154 -3.50 -2.78 11.16
CA SER A 154 -2.03 -2.68 11.19
C SER A 154 -1.59 -1.22 11.18
N ASN A 155 -0.54 -0.93 11.97
CA ASN A 155 -0.03 0.44 12.18
C ASN A 155 -1.12 1.43 12.61
N VAL A 156 -2.04 0.99 13.48
CA VAL A 156 -3.18 1.79 13.91
C VAL A 156 -2.89 2.51 15.23
N LYS A 157 -3.18 3.80 15.24
CA LYS A 157 -3.54 4.55 16.44
C LYS A 157 -4.99 4.98 16.29
N SER A 158 -5.78 4.76 17.33
CA SER A 158 -7.19 5.11 17.31
C SER A 158 -7.60 5.72 18.64
N VAL A 159 -8.60 6.59 18.59
CA VAL A 159 -9.23 7.22 19.73
C VAL A 159 -10.73 6.96 19.66
N VAL A 160 -11.36 6.73 20.82
CA VAL A 160 -12.81 6.62 20.90
C VAL A 160 -13.37 8.02 21.14
N ASN A 161 -14.22 8.49 20.23
CA ASN A 161 -14.91 9.76 20.40
C ASN A 161 -15.98 9.64 21.49
N SER A 162 -16.39 10.77 22.07
CA SER A 162 -17.50 10.93 23.02
C SER A 162 -18.81 10.23 22.57
N SER A 163 -19.05 10.12 21.27
CA SER A 163 -20.19 9.39 20.69
C SER A 163 -20.00 7.87 20.61
N GLY A 164 -18.94 7.31 21.22
CA GLY A 164 -18.62 5.89 21.23
C GLY A 164 -18.05 5.35 19.91
N LYS A 165 -17.72 6.22 18.94
CA LYS A 165 -17.18 5.81 17.64
C LYS A 165 -15.66 5.75 17.66
N LEU A 166 -15.07 4.72 17.07
CA LEU A 166 -13.63 4.55 16.95
C LEU A 166 -13.12 5.38 15.77
N VAL A 167 -12.12 6.23 15.98
CA VAL A 167 -11.58 7.13 14.95
C VAL A 167 -10.08 6.93 14.83
N ILE A 168 -9.58 6.79 13.61
CA ILE A 168 -8.15 6.59 13.33
C ILE A 168 -7.41 7.92 13.40
N THR A 169 -6.29 7.94 14.13
CA THR A 169 -5.39 9.13 14.26
C THR A 169 -4.03 8.92 13.61
N SER A 170 -3.80 7.77 12.97
CA SER A 170 -2.60 7.47 12.19
C SER A 170 -2.80 7.74 10.70
N ARG A 171 -1.72 8.17 10.01
CA ARG A 171 -1.75 8.49 8.57
C ARG A 171 -1.55 7.29 7.64
N ASN A 172 -0.94 6.21 8.15
CA ASN A 172 -0.57 5.03 7.36
C ASN A 172 -1.21 3.77 7.94
N THR A 173 -2.52 3.80 8.14
CA THR A 173 -3.27 2.65 8.67
C THR A 173 -3.74 1.76 7.55
N GLU A 174 -3.52 0.47 7.72
CA GLU A 174 -4.04 -0.57 6.84
C GLU A 174 -5.02 -1.45 7.60
N LEU A 175 -6.19 -1.66 7.01
CA LEU A 175 -7.22 -2.59 7.46
C LEU A 175 -7.14 -3.84 6.59
N LYS A 176 -6.80 -4.97 7.20
CA LYS A 176 -6.71 -6.26 6.54
C LYS A 176 -7.89 -7.13 6.97
N LEU A 177 -8.54 -7.78 6.01
CA LEU A 177 -9.48 -8.84 6.27
C LEU A 177 -8.74 -10.17 6.27
N ILE A 178 -8.80 -10.89 7.38
CA ILE A 178 -8.14 -12.18 7.58
C ILE A 178 -9.20 -13.29 7.60
N ASP A 179 -8.93 -14.39 6.92
CA ASP A 179 -9.79 -15.58 6.97
C ASP A 179 -9.57 -16.40 8.26
N GLU A 180 -10.41 -17.40 8.51
CA GLU A 180 -10.27 -18.33 9.66
C GLU A 180 -8.89 -19.01 9.73
N PHE A 181 -8.21 -19.14 8.58
CA PHE A 181 -6.88 -19.74 8.44
C PHE A 181 -5.72 -18.74 8.54
N GLY A 182 -5.96 -17.47 8.92
CA GLY A 182 -4.90 -16.47 9.08
C GLY A 182 -4.41 -15.83 7.78
N ARG A 183 -5.02 -16.14 6.63
CA ARG A 183 -4.68 -15.60 5.31
C ARG A 183 -5.32 -14.23 5.11
N THR A 184 -4.60 -13.28 4.53
CA THR A 184 -5.15 -11.95 4.19
C THR A 184 -5.95 -12.05 2.90
N LYS A 185 -7.26 -11.85 2.96
CA LYS A 185 -8.17 -11.85 1.80
C LYS A 185 -8.32 -10.47 1.17
N GLU A 186 -8.36 -9.44 2.00
CA GLU A 186 -8.60 -8.07 1.55
C GLU A 186 -7.66 -7.14 2.33
N SER A 187 -7.18 -6.08 1.68
CA SER A 187 -6.41 -5.04 2.33
C SER A 187 -6.90 -3.69 1.83
N TYR A 188 -7.12 -2.78 2.77
CA TYR A 188 -7.64 -1.44 2.52
C TYR A 188 -6.77 -0.42 3.23
N LYS A 189 -6.40 0.65 2.53
CA LYS A 189 -5.79 1.82 3.17
C LYS A 189 -6.88 2.65 3.81
N VAL A 190 -6.65 3.02 5.06
CA VAL A 190 -7.61 3.80 5.83
C VAL A 190 -7.02 5.19 6.13
N PRO A 191 -7.69 6.28 5.71
CA PRO A 191 -7.17 7.62 5.91
C PRO A 191 -7.27 8.07 7.37
N TYR A 192 -6.49 9.09 7.70
CA TYR A 192 -6.57 9.77 8.99
C TYR A 192 -7.96 10.40 9.17
N GLY A 193 -8.53 10.20 10.36
CA GLY A 193 -9.86 10.68 10.69
C GLY A 193 -11.01 9.82 10.19
N ALA A 194 -10.71 8.68 9.56
CA ALA A 194 -11.71 7.68 9.27
C ALA A 194 -12.34 7.15 10.56
N VAL A 195 -13.67 7.06 10.52
CA VAL A 195 -14.47 6.47 11.59
C VAL A 195 -14.64 4.99 11.28
N LEU A 196 -14.13 4.14 12.14
CA LEU A 196 -14.30 2.70 12.08
C LEU A 196 -15.64 2.30 12.71
N ALA A 197 -16.39 1.46 12.01
CA ALA A 197 -17.59 0.81 12.53
C ALA A 197 -17.26 -0.44 13.35
N LYS A 198 -16.07 -1.02 13.14
CA LYS A 198 -15.64 -2.31 13.67
C LYS A 198 -14.23 -2.22 14.27
N GLY A 199 -14.02 -2.93 15.36
CA GLY A 199 -12.74 -2.96 16.08
C GLY A 199 -11.73 -3.96 15.49
N ASP A 200 -10.51 -3.95 16.03
CA ASP A 200 -9.50 -4.97 15.72
C ASP A 200 -9.93 -6.35 16.24
N GLY A 201 -9.81 -7.38 15.41
CA GLY A 201 -10.23 -8.75 15.73
C GLY A 201 -11.75 -9.01 15.62
N GLU A 202 -12.54 -8.02 15.23
CA GLU A 202 -13.99 -8.19 15.10
C GLU A 202 -14.35 -8.93 13.80
N GLN A 203 -15.37 -9.78 13.86
CA GLN A 203 -15.88 -10.51 12.71
C GLN A 203 -16.81 -9.64 11.89
N VAL A 204 -16.71 -9.76 10.56
CA VAL A 204 -17.54 -9.03 9.61
C VAL A 204 -18.08 -9.96 8.54
N ALA A 205 -19.28 -9.63 8.06
CA ALA A 205 -19.89 -10.29 6.93
C ALA A 205 -19.60 -9.52 5.63
N GLY A 206 -19.67 -10.22 4.50
CA GLY A 206 -19.58 -9.57 3.20
C GLY A 206 -20.72 -8.57 2.98
N GLY A 207 -20.39 -7.41 2.44
CA GLY A 207 -21.30 -6.27 2.22
C GLY A 207 -21.35 -5.26 3.38
N GLU A 208 -20.60 -5.48 4.46
CA GLU A 208 -20.61 -4.60 5.63
C GLU A 208 -19.63 -3.42 5.47
N THR A 209 -20.10 -2.21 5.80
CA THR A 209 -19.26 -1.01 5.83
C THR A 209 -18.44 -0.98 7.12
N VAL A 210 -17.12 -1.00 7.00
CA VAL A 210 -16.20 -1.08 8.15
C VAL A 210 -15.51 0.23 8.47
N ALA A 211 -15.39 1.14 7.50
CA ALA A 211 -14.83 2.47 7.71
C ALA A 211 -15.58 3.51 6.87
N ASN A 212 -15.70 4.73 7.38
CA ASN A 212 -16.29 5.85 6.67
C ASN A 212 -15.59 7.17 7.02
N TRP A 213 -15.46 8.06 6.05
CA TRP A 213 -14.92 9.40 6.21
C TRP A 213 -15.62 10.38 5.26
N ASP A 214 -15.38 11.68 5.46
CA ASP A 214 -15.78 12.70 4.52
C ASP A 214 -14.66 12.91 3.49
N PRO A 215 -14.90 12.73 2.18
CA PRO A 215 -13.85 12.93 1.17
C PRO A 215 -13.35 14.36 1.02
N HIS A 216 -14.11 15.34 1.52
CA HIS A 216 -13.82 16.76 1.35
C HIS A 216 -13.26 17.39 2.62
N THR A 217 -13.25 16.67 3.73
CA THR A 217 -12.75 17.18 5.01
C THR A 217 -11.79 16.18 5.63
N MET A 218 -10.60 16.67 6.02
CA MET A 218 -9.69 15.92 6.87
C MET A 218 -9.92 16.43 8.30
N PRO A 219 -10.70 15.72 9.13
CA PRO A 219 -11.05 16.23 10.44
C PRO A 219 -9.80 16.28 11.33
N VAL A 220 -9.51 17.43 11.93
CA VAL A 220 -8.44 17.55 12.92
C VAL A 220 -8.93 16.96 14.24
N ILE A 221 -8.29 15.87 14.68
CA ILE A 221 -8.75 15.08 15.84
C ILE A 221 -7.70 15.12 16.95
N THR A 222 -8.17 15.28 18.18
CA THR A 222 -7.35 15.24 19.38
C THR A 222 -7.18 13.80 19.87
N GLU A 223 -5.95 13.41 20.19
CA GLU A 223 -5.67 12.08 20.79
C GLU A 223 -5.98 12.02 22.30
N VAL A 224 -6.18 13.18 22.92
CA VAL A 224 -6.40 13.33 24.37
C VAL A 224 -7.68 14.12 24.68
N SER A 225 -8.30 13.81 25.81
CA SER A 225 -9.42 14.59 26.34
C SER A 225 -8.90 15.82 27.09
N GLY A 226 -9.52 16.97 26.88
CA GLY A 226 -9.14 18.21 27.56
C GLY A 226 -9.94 19.42 27.09
N PHE A 227 -9.52 20.60 27.55
CA PHE A 227 -10.07 21.87 27.08
C PHE A 227 -9.34 22.33 25.83
N VAL A 228 -10.12 22.80 24.84
CA VAL A 228 -9.57 23.42 23.63
C VAL A 228 -8.96 24.76 24.01
N ARG A 229 -7.72 25.00 23.58
CA ARG A 229 -7.03 26.28 23.70
C ARG A 229 -6.46 26.64 22.34
N PHE A 230 -6.76 27.85 21.89
CA PHE A 230 -6.07 28.42 20.75
C PHE A 230 -4.69 28.91 21.20
N THR A 231 -3.65 28.53 20.46
CA THR A 231 -2.28 29.00 20.64
C THR A 231 -1.87 29.65 19.33
N ASP A 232 -1.21 30.80 19.40
CA ASP A 232 -0.76 31.57 18.23
C ASP A 232 -1.88 31.95 17.24
N MET A 233 -3.12 32.10 17.72
CA MET A 233 -4.25 32.62 16.95
C MET A 233 -4.69 33.98 17.48
N ILE A 234 -4.63 35.00 16.61
CA ILE A 234 -5.01 36.39 16.89
C ILE A 234 -6.15 36.79 15.95
N ASP A 235 -7.29 37.19 16.53
CA ASP A 235 -8.46 37.66 15.79
C ASP A 235 -8.11 38.83 14.87
N GLY A 236 -8.50 38.72 13.60
CA GLY A 236 -8.26 39.72 12.56
C GLY A 236 -6.87 39.70 11.92
N GLN A 237 -5.90 38.95 12.48
CA GLN A 237 -4.57 38.75 11.89
C GLN A 237 -4.39 37.35 11.32
N THR A 238 -4.62 36.32 12.13
CA THR A 238 -4.42 34.91 11.74
C THR A 238 -5.73 34.14 11.59
N ILE A 239 -6.83 34.65 12.16
CA ILE A 239 -8.16 34.07 12.04
C ILE A 239 -9.20 35.15 11.79
N THR A 240 -10.21 34.85 10.98
CA THR A 240 -11.37 35.72 10.73
C THR A 240 -12.67 34.96 11.00
N ARG A 241 -13.66 35.65 11.55
CA ARG A 241 -14.97 35.06 11.84
C ARG A 241 -15.89 35.25 10.63
N GLN A 242 -16.34 34.15 10.04
CA GLN A 242 -17.41 34.16 9.08
C GLN A 242 -18.69 33.67 9.75
N THR A 243 -19.80 34.36 9.48
CA THR A 243 -21.12 33.92 9.92
C THR A 243 -21.89 33.55 8.68
N ASP A 244 -22.34 32.31 8.61
CA ASP A 244 -23.21 31.85 7.54
C ASP A 244 -24.60 32.45 7.75
N GLU A 245 -25.07 33.26 6.79
CA GLU A 245 -26.35 33.96 6.87
C GLU A 245 -27.56 33.01 6.86
N LEU A 246 -27.38 31.78 6.36
CA LEU A 246 -28.47 30.81 6.17
C LEU A 246 -28.68 29.94 7.41
N THR A 247 -27.59 29.61 8.11
CA THR A 247 -27.61 28.74 9.30
C THR A 247 -27.41 29.51 10.62
N GLY A 248 -26.93 30.76 10.56
CA GLY A 248 -26.53 31.54 11.74
C GLY A 248 -25.32 30.99 12.47
N LEU A 249 -24.68 29.94 11.93
CA LEU A 249 -23.49 29.34 12.51
C LEU A 249 -22.28 30.20 12.17
N SER A 250 -21.49 30.51 13.18
CA SER A 250 -20.24 31.24 13.02
C SER A 250 -19.05 30.27 13.03
N SER A 251 -18.25 30.30 11.97
CA SER A 251 -17.00 29.55 11.80
C SER A 251 -15.79 30.49 11.82
N LEU A 252 -14.64 29.96 12.25
CA LEU A 252 -13.36 30.69 12.22
C LEU A 252 -12.55 30.19 11.03
N VAL A 253 -12.22 31.09 10.12
CA VAL A 253 -11.39 30.82 8.93
C VAL A 253 -9.95 31.24 9.26
N VAL A 254 -9.01 30.30 9.12
CA VAL A 254 -7.58 30.58 9.29
C VAL A 254 -7.05 31.31 8.06
N LEU A 255 -6.38 32.44 8.27
CA LEU A 255 -5.76 33.25 7.22
C LEU A 255 -4.30 32.81 7.04
N ASP A 256 -3.86 32.63 5.80
CA ASP A 256 -2.46 32.36 5.52
C ASP A 256 -1.65 33.66 5.64
N SER A 257 -0.46 33.55 6.21
CA SER A 257 0.54 34.62 6.37
C SER A 257 0.87 35.40 5.08
N ALA A 258 0.64 34.79 3.90
CA ALA A 258 0.79 35.44 2.60
C ALA A 258 -0.33 36.44 2.25
N GLU A 259 -1.56 36.26 2.77
CA GLU A 259 -2.67 37.19 2.50
C GLU A 259 -2.57 38.48 3.31
N THR A 260 -1.89 38.44 4.47
CA THR A 260 -1.69 39.60 5.35
C THR A 260 -0.86 40.71 4.68
N TYR A 261 0.00 40.37 3.71
CA TYR A 261 0.85 41.33 3.00
C TYR A 261 0.19 42.04 1.80
N ARG A 262 -0.98 41.60 1.33
CA ARG A 262 -1.67 42.22 0.17
C ARG A 262 -2.62 43.37 0.53
N ARG A 263 -2.71 43.73 1.81
CA ARG A 263 -3.63 44.76 2.31
C ARG A 263 -2.95 46.06 2.77
N TRP A 264 -1.68 46.25 2.45
CA TRP A 264 -0.94 47.51 2.65
C TRP A 264 -0.41 48.05 1.32
#